data_AF-A0A7C4FR75-F1
#
_entry.id   AF-A0A7C4FR75-F1
#
_cell.length_a   1.000
_cell.length_b   1.000
_cell.length_c   1.000
_cell.angle_alpha   90.00
_cell.angle_beta   90.00
_cell.angle_gamma   90.00
#
_symmetry.space_group_name_H-M   'P 1'
#
loop_
_entity.id
_entity.type
_entity.pdbx_description
1 polymer ?
#
loop_
_entity_poly.entity_id
_entity_poly.type
_entity_poly.pdbx_seq_one_letter_code
_entity_poly.pdbx_strand_id
1 'polypeptide(L)'
;AKENLKEVEITEDALSQVVEITSQLNLDGHRADITILKSARAYAAFNGKDKITKEEIKKVAPLALRHRLKRLPFEDISTEVEKLHAILERI
;
A
#
# COMPACT_ATOMS: atom_id res chain seq x y z
N ALA A 1 1.40 -9.74 18.41
CA ALA A 1 1.77 -8.89 17.25
C ALA A 1 3.25 -9.00 16.87
N LYS A 2 4.22 -8.57 17.71
CA LYS A 2 5.65 -8.53 17.33
C LYS A 2 6.25 -9.90 16.99
N GLU A 3 5.86 -10.95 17.73
CA GLU A 3 6.30 -12.33 17.50
C GLU A 3 5.74 -12.89 16.18
N ASN A 4 4.45 -12.70 15.92
CA ASN A 4 3.78 -13.19 14.71
C ASN A 4 4.14 -12.41 13.43
N LEU A 5 4.87 -11.30 13.51
CA LEU A 5 5.16 -10.45 12.35
C LEU A 5 5.84 -11.21 11.20
N LYS A 6 6.73 -12.15 11.52
CA LYS A 6 7.46 -12.94 10.52
C LYS A 6 6.61 -14.07 9.93
N GLU A 7 5.61 -14.53 10.67
CA GLU A 7 4.72 -15.62 10.29
C GLU A 7 3.61 -15.15 9.35
N VAL A 8 3.36 -13.84 9.25
CA VAL A 8 2.37 -13.31 8.32
C VAL A 8 2.83 -13.49 6.87
N GLU A 9 2.11 -14.34 6.15
CA GLU A 9 2.33 -14.65 4.75
C GLU A 9 2.12 -13.42 3.87
N ILE A 10 3.08 -13.17 2.98
CA ILE A 10 2.90 -12.26 1.85
C ILE A 10 2.52 -13.15 0.66
N THR A 11 1.26 -13.09 0.27
CA THR A 11 0.73 -13.87 -0.85
C THR A 11 1.13 -13.24 -2.18
N GLU A 12 1.12 -14.03 -3.25
CA GLU A 12 1.35 -13.54 -4.61
C GLU A 12 0.27 -12.54 -5.07
N ASP A 13 -0.97 -12.73 -4.62
CA ASP A 13 -2.06 -11.75 -4.80
C ASP A 13 -1.68 -10.41 -4.14
N ALA A 14 -1.26 -10.41 -2.88
CA ALA A 14 -0.85 -9.19 -2.18
C ALA A 14 0.32 -8.47 -2.89
N LEU A 15 1.29 -9.21 -3.42
CA LEU A 15 2.38 -8.64 -4.23
C LEU A 15 1.84 -7.99 -5.50
N SER A 16 0.99 -8.70 -6.23
CA SER A 16 0.40 -8.24 -7.50
C SER A 16 -0.41 -6.96 -7.29
N GLN A 17 -1.20 -6.90 -6.23
CA GLN A 17 -1.99 -5.72 -5.89
C GLN A 17 -1.14 -4.51 -5.52
N VAL A 18 -0.06 -4.72 -4.76
CA VAL A 18 0.86 -3.63 -4.42
C VAL A 18 1.51 -3.05 -5.68
N VAL A 19 1.97 -3.92 -6.59
CA VAL A 19 2.55 -3.49 -7.87
C VAL A 19 1.52 -2.78 -8.75
N GLU A 20 0.27 -3.25 -8.78
CA GLU A 20 -0.81 -2.58 -9.50
C GLU A 20 -1.05 -1.16 -8.98
N ILE A 21 -1.06 -0.95 -7.65
CA ILE A 21 -1.23 0.39 -7.07
C ILE A 21 -0.06 1.30 -7.44
N THR A 22 1.18 0.85 -7.21
CA THR A 22 2.37 1.70 -7.34
C THR A 22 2.69 2.02 -8.80
N SER A 23 2.44 1.09 -9.73
CA SER A 23 2.61 1.29 -11.17
C SER A 23 1.64 2.33 -11.73
N GLN A 24 0.36 2.31 -11.30
CA GLN A 24 -0.63 3.30 -11.74
C GLN A 24 -0.35 4.72 -11.22
N LEU A 25 0.41 4.84 -10.12
CA LEU A 25 0.80 6.10 -9.51
C LEU A 25 2.16 6.63 -10.00
N ASN A 26 2.84 5.93 -10.92
CA ASN A 26 4.13 6.34 -11.50
C ASN A 26 5.18 6.77 -10.45
N LEU A 27 5.24 6.05 -9.33
CA LEU A 27 6.13 6.35 -8.21
C LEU A 27 7.59 5.97 -8.54
N ASP A 28 8.55 6.71 -7.97
CA ASP A 28 9.97 6.45 -8.21
C ASP A 28 10.50 5.30 -7.34
N GLY A 29 10.90 4.22 -8.01
CA GLY A 29 11.56 3.06 -7.41
C GLY A 29 10.69 2.23 -6.47
N HIS A 30 11.26 1.14 -5.94
CA HIS A 30 10.50 0.11 -5.20
C HIS A 30 10.23 0.42 -3.73
N ARG A 31 10.57 1.62 -3.26
CA ARG A 31 10.40 1.97 -1.84
C ARG A 31 8.93 2.05 -1.44
N ALA A 32 8.06 2.43 -2.36
CA ALA A 32 6.62 2.44 -2.14
C ALA A 32 6.11 1.03 -1.87
N ASP A 33 6.45 0.07 -2.74
CA ASP A 33 6.03 -1.33 -2.64
C ASP A 33 6.45 -1.95 -1.30
N ILE A 34 7.74 -1.83 -0.97
CA ILE A 34 8.31 -2.37 0.27
C ILE A 34 7.63 -1.76 1.50
N THR A 35 7.31 -0.46 1.46
CA THR A 35 6.69 0.24 2.58
C THR A 35 5.25 -0.25 2.78
N ILE A 36 4.48 -0.42 1.71
CA ILE A 36 3.11 -0.96 1.78
C ILE A 36 3.14 -2.38 2.33
N LEU A 37 3.97 -3.27 1.76
CA LEU A 37 4.05 -4.67 2.19
C LEU A 37 4.43 -4.81 3.66
N LYS A 38 5.45 -4.07 4.13
CA LYS A 38 5.84 -4.08 5.54
C LYS A 38 4.75 -3.55 6.45
N SER A 39 4.07 -2.49 6.05
CA SER A 39 2.99 -1.88 6.83
C SER A 39 1.77 -2.81 6.89
N ALA A 40 1.40 -3.42 5.76
CA ALA A 40 0.28 -4.36 5.66
C ALA A 40 0.56 -5.63 6.48
N ARG A 41 1.79 -6.16 6.42
CA ARG A 41 2.22 -7.28 7.27
C ARG A 41 2.13 -6.93 8.76
N ALA A 42 2.59 -5.75 9.14
CA ALA A 42 2.50 -5.29 10.53
C ALA A 42 1.04 -5.11 10.98
N TYR A 43 0.19 -4.60 10.11
CA TYR A 43 -1.23 -4.41 10.38
C TYR A 43 -1.98 -5.76 10.49
N ALA A 44 -1.70 -6.72 9.61
CA ALA A 44 -2.19 -8.09 9.71
C ALA A 44 -1.77 -8.74 11.05
N ALA A 45 -0.49 -8.66 11.40
CA ALA A 45 0.05 -9.23 12.63
C ALA A 45 -0.53 -8.55 13.89
N PHE A 46 -0.82 -7.26 13.82
CA PHE A 46 -1.51 -6.51 14.86
C PHE A 46 -2.94 -7.00 15.07
N ASN A 47 -3.65 -7.32 13.97
CA ASN A 47 -5.02 -7.83 13.98
C ASN A 47 -5.12 -9.36 14.17
N GLY A 48 -4.00 -10.05 14.40
CA GLY A 48 -3.99 -11.51 14.58
C GLY A 48 -4.28 -12.32 13.30
N LYS A 49 -4.16 -11.70 12.11
CA LYS A 49 -4.24 -12.40 10.83
C LYS A 49 -2.91 -13.09 10.52
N ASP A 50 -2.96 -14.17 9.74
CA ASP A 50 -1.83 -14.99 9.30
C ASP A 50 -1.35 -14.66 7.88
N LYS A 51 -2.10 -13.86 7.13
CA LYS A 51 -1.74 -13.41 5.78
C LYS A 51 -2.20 -11.99 5.50
N ILE A 52 -1.53 -11.36 4.54
CA ILE A 52 -1.96 -10.06 4.00
C ILE A 52 -3.14 -10.27 3.06
N THR A 53 -4.20 -9.46 3.23
CA THR A 53 -5.31 -9.38 2.27
C THR A 53 -5.44 -7.96 1.71
N LYS A 54 -6.32 -7.82 0.72
CA LYS A 54 -6.81 -6.55 0.17
C LYS A 54 -7.11 -5.50 1.24
N GLU A 55 -7.75 -5.91 2.33
CA GLU A 55 -8.17 -5.00 3.39
C GLU A 55 -6.97 -4.34 4.09
N GLU A 56 -5.94 -5.12 4.43
CA GLU A 56 -4.72 -4.60 5.05
C GLU A 56 -4.03 -3.60 4.12
N ILE A 57 -3.93 -3.94 2.82
CA ILE A 57 -3.31 -3.08 1.81
C ILE A 57 -4.08 -1.76 1.70
N LYS A 58 -5.42 -1.81 1.56
CA LYS A 58 -6.27 -0.61 1.49
C LYS A 58 -6.15 0.28 2.72
N LYS A 59 -5.97 -0.31 3.91
CA LYS A 59 -5.83 0.44 5.16
C LYS A 59 -4.49 1.18 5.26
N VAL A 60 -3.39 0.57 4.80
CA VAL A 60 -2.06 1.16 4.98
C VAL A 60 -1.57 1.98 3.78
N ALA A 61 -2.08 1.71 2.57
CA ALA A 61 -1.61 2.36 1.35
C ALA A 61 -1.73 3.89 1.38
N PRO A 62 -2.84 4.51 1.85
CA PRO A 62 -2.94 5.97 1.96
C PRO A 62 -1.86 6.58 2.86
N LEU A 63 -1.55 5.91 3.97
CA LEU A 63 -0.52 6.35 4.93
C LEU A 63 0.88 6.25 4.31
N ALA A 64 1.14 5.18 3.55
CA ALA A 64 2.42 4.93 2.91
C ALA A 64 2.68 5.79 1.66
N LEU A 65 1.63 6.21 0.96
CA LEU A 65 1.74 6.78 -0.38
C LEU A 65 1.48 8.28 -0.49
N ARG A 66 0.69 8.89 0.41
CA ARG A 66 0.28 10.30 0.27
C ARG A 66 1.45 11.28 0.04
N HIS A 67 2.56 11.05 0.72
CA HIS A 67 3.78 11.88 0.64
C HIS A 67 4.70 11.52 -0.54
N ARG A 68 4.33 10.51 -1.33
CA ARG A 68 5.07 10.01 -2.51
C ARG A 68 4.38 10.37 -3.82
N LEU A 69 3.14 10.84 -3.77
CA LEU A 69 2.40 11.30 -4.94
C LEU A 69 3.15 12.46 -5.59
N LYS A 70 3.34 12.35 -6.90
CA LYS A 70 4.00 13.39 -7.70
C LYS A 70 3.02 14.51 -7.97
N ARG A 71 3.51 15.75 -7.96
CA ARG A 71 2.77 16.92 -8.41
C ARG A 71 3.73 17.91 -9.03
N LEU A 72 3.26 18.71 -9.98
CA LEU A 72 4.00 19.88 -10.43
C LEU A 72 3.93 21.00 -9.37
N PRO A 73 4.85 21.99 -9.40
CA PRO A 73 4.94 23.03 -8.37
C PRO A 73 3.65 23.84 -8.14
N PHE A 74 2.77 23.90 -9.14
CA PHE A 74 1.54 24.68 -9.11
C PHE A 74 0.27 23.81 -9.14
N GLU A 75 0.41 22.49 -9.05
CA GLU A 75 -0.72 21.56 -9.02
C GLU A 75 -1.14 21.25 -7.58
N ASP A 76 -2.45 21.17 -7.37
CA ASP A 76 -3.00 20.62 -6.13
C ASP A 76 -2.75 19.11 -6.10
N ILE A 77 -2.43 18.61 -4.90
CA ILE A 77 -2.25 17.18 -4.67
C ILE A 77 -3.59 16.43 -4.56
N SER A 78 -4.72 17.14 -4.42
CA SER A 78 -6.06 16.56 -4.30
C SER A 78 -6.36 15.57 -5.42
N THR A 79 -6.04 15.90 -6.67
CA THR A 79 -6.27 15.05 -7.85
C THR A 79 -5.54 13.71 -7.73
N GLU A 80 -4.29 13.71 -7.27
CA GLU A 80 -3.50 12.48 -7.10
C GLU A 80 -3.99 11.66 -5.90
N VAL A 81 -4.49 12.32 -4.87
CA VAL A 81 -5.12 11.65 -3.72
C VAL A 81 -6.43 10.98 -4.14
N GLU A 82 -7.25 11.65 -4.96
CA GLU A 82 -8.48 11.09 -5.54
C GLU A 82 -8.16 9.89 -6.43
N LYS A 83 -7.12 10.00 -7.28
CA LYS A 83 -6.63 8.89 -8.11
C LYS A 83 -6.21 7.69 -7.25
N LEU A 84 -5.47 7.92 -6.17
CA LEU A 84 -5.10 6.87 -5.21
C LEU A 84 -6.35 6.19 -4.64
N HIS A 85 -7.35 6.96 -4.19
CA HIS A 85 -8.59 6.38 -3.65
C HIS A 85 -9.34 5.56 -4.71
N ALA A 86 -9.46 6.06 -5.94
CA ALA A 86 -10.10 5.33 -7.03
C ALA A 86 -9.39 4.01 -7.37
N ILE A 87 -8.05 3.97 -7.31
CA ILE A 87 -7.28 2.72 -7.49
C ILE A 87 -7.59 1.74 -6.35
N LEU A 88 -7.61 2.22 -5.10
CA LEU A 88 -7.89 1.39 -3.93
C LEU A 88 -9.31 0.80 -3.91
N GLU A 89 -10.28 1.45 -4.55
CA GLU A 89 -11.64 0.92 -4.69
C GLU A 89 -11.73 -0.26 -5.67
N ARG A 90 -10.82 -0.33 -6.65
CA ARG A 90 -10.86 -1.31 -7.76
C ARG A 90 -10.15 -2.62 -7.46
N ILE A 91 -9.22 -2.61 -6.50
CA ILE A 91 -8.48 -3.80 -6.05
C ILE A 91 -9.25 -4.59 -4.99
#